data_AF-A0A961BNI5-F1
#
_entry.id   AF-A0A961BNI5-F1
#
_cell.length_a   1.000
_cell.length_b   1.000
_cell.length_c   1.000
_cell.angle_alpha   90.00
_cell.angle_beta   90.00
_cell.angle_gamma   90.00
#
_symmetry.space_group_name_H-M   'P 1'
#
loop_
_entity.id
_entity.type
_entity.pdbx_description
1 polymer ?
#
loop_
_entity_poly.entity_id
_entity_poly.type
_entity_poly.pdbx_seq_one_letter_code
_entity_poly.pdbx_strand_id
1 'polypeptide(L)'
;MTTQGLVTRVVPPLPTRWRGRYLIERNLVATKSFWPVLLSGFFEPIFYLFAIGVGIGGLIDAGVEFAGMTVDYTAYVAPAMLAASAMNGAVYESTNIFFKLKYGKTYDGVLATPVEPIDVASGEIGWTLARGAMYSAAFMIVMAVMGLIESPLGILAFPATILIGFAFGAVATAGTTYMRTWQDL
;
A
#
# COMPACT_ATOMS: atom_id res chain seq x y z
N MET A 1 -52.17 6.51 10.71
CA MET A 1 -50.87 6.31 11.40
C MET A 1 -50.11 5.23 10.65
N THR A 2 -49.00 5.62 10.03
CA THR A 2 -48.33 4.95 8.90
C THR A 2 -47.38 3.84 9.36
N THR A 3 -47.80 2.59 9.17
CA THR A 3 -47.07 1.35 9.49
C THR A 3 -45.81 1.11 8.64
N GLN A 4 -45.57 1.91 7.60
CA GLN A 4 -44.45 1.72 6.67
C GLN A 4 -43.06 2.06 7.24
N GLY A 5 -42.98 2.86 8.31
CA GLY A 5 -41.68 3.27 8.90
C GLY A 5 -41.01 2.23 9.79
N LEU A 6 -41.73 1.20 10.25
CA LEU A 6 -41.21 0.19 11.18
C LEU A 6 -40.51 -0.97 10.47
N VAL A 7 -41.00 -1.37 9.30
CA VAL A 7 -40.47 -2.52 8.55
C VAL A 7 -39.04 -2.27 8.07
N THR A 8 -38.71 -1.03 7.70
CA THR A 8 -37.36 -0.65 7.25
C THR A 8 -36.31 -0.59 8.37
N ARG A 9 -36.72 -0.59 9.65
CA ARG A 9 -35.81 -0.73 10.80
C ARG A 9 -35.58 -2.18 11.22
N VAL A 10 -36.53 -3.06 10.93
CA VAL A 10 -36.49 -4.48 11.33
C VAL A 10 -35.87 -5.35 10.23
N VAL A 11 -36.05 -4.99 8.96
CA VAL A 11 -35.48 -5.73 7.84
C VAL A 11 -34.04 -5.23 7.63
N PRO A 12 -33.00 -6.06 7.87
CA PRO A 12 -31.65 -5.69 7.50
C PRO A 12 -31.63 -5.41 5.98
N PRO A 13 -31.05 -4.29 5.53
CA PRO A 13 -30.93 -4.02 4.10
C PRO A 13 -30.24 -5.23 3.44
N LEU A 14 -30.79 -5.64 2.30
CA LEU A 14 -30.36 -6.80 1.50
C LEU A 14 -28.83 -6.94 1.45
N PRO A 15 -28.30 -8.18 1.39
CA PRO A 15 -26.86 -8.42 1.33
C PRO A 15 -26.29 -7.74 0.09
N THR A 16 -25.77 -6.54 0.30
CA THR A 16 -25.16 -5.74 -0.74
C THR A 16 -23.71 -6.20 -0.81
N ARG A 17 -23.30 -6.74 -1.96
CA ARG A 17 -22.03 -7.46 -2.19
C ARG A 17 -20.71 -6.69 -1.93
N TRP A 18 -20.77 -5.50 -1.33
CA TRP A 18 -19.62 -4.59 -1.21
C TRP A 18 -19.66 -3.79 0.12
N ARG A 19 -19.79 -4.46 1.27
CA ARG A 19 -19.73 -3.77 2.58
C ARG A 19 -18.29 -3.39 2.96
N GLY A 20 -17.28 -4.00 2.33
CA GLY A 20 -15.87 -3.68 2.52
C GLY A 20 -15.50 -2.20 2.30
N ARG A 21 -16.29 -1.47 1.48
CA ARG A 21 -16.08 -0.02 1.27
C ARG A 21 -16.16 0.80 2.56
N TYR A 22 -17.02 0.40 3.50
CA TYR A 22 -17.17 1.12 4.78
C TYR A 22 -15.92 0.97 5.64
N LEU A 23 -15.19 -0.14 5.49
CA LEU A 23 -13.91 -0.34 6.16
C LEU A 23 -12.81 0.52 5.54
N ILE A 24 -12.82 0.67 4.21
CA ILE A 24 -11.93 1.59 3.49
C ILE A 24 -12.19 3.04 3.92
N GLU A 25 -13.45 3.47 4.00
CA GLU A 25 -13.84 4.81 4.49
C GLU A 25 -13.37 5.03 5.95
N ARG A 26 -13.56 4.04 6.82
CA ARG A 26 -13.04 4.10 8.19
C ARG A 26 -11.52 4.26 8.20
N ASN A 27 -10.80 3.46 7.42
CA ASN A 27 -9.34 3.52 7.34
C ASN A 27 -8.86 4.86 6.76
N LEU A 28 -9.56 5.43 5.78
CA LEU A 28 -9.31 6.77 5.24
C LEU A 28 -9.43 7.85 6.33
N VAL A 29 -10.51 7.81 7.11
CA VAL A 29 -10.73 8.77 8.21
C VAL A 29 -9.66 8.62 9.29
N ALA A 30 -9.31 7.39 9.67
CA ALA A 30 -8.26 7.12 10.65
C ALA A 30 -6.88 7.59 10.17
N THR A 31 -6.61 7.48 8.87
CA THR A 31 -5.32 7.86 8.27
C THR A 31 -5.13 9.37 8.17
N LYS A 32 -6.19 10.18 8.27
CA LYS A 32 -6.06 11.65 8.34
C LYS A 32 -5.18 12.12 9.49
N SER A 33 -5.15 11.37 10.60
CA SER A 33 -4.28 11.71 11.74
C SER A 33 -2.81 11.31 11.54
N PHE A 34 -2.50 10.50 10.52
CA PHE A 34 -1.18 9.92 10.27
C PHE A 34 -0.42 10.58 9.11
N TRP A 35 -0.87 11.76 8.65
CA TRP A 35 -0.22 12.51 7.58
C TRP A 35 1.29 12.75 7.80
N PRO A 36 1.81 13.01 9.02
CA PRO A 36 3.26 13.19 9.21
C PRO A 36 4.08 11.93 8.87
N VAL A 37 3.54 10.73 9.13
CA VAL A 37 4.21 9.46 8.82
C VAL A 37 4.24 9.21 7.32
N LEU A 38 3.14 9.57 6.65
CA LEU A 38 3.06 9.52 5.19
C LEU A 38 4.06 10.49 4.55
N LEU A 39 4.20 11.68 5.14
CA LEU A 39 5.15 12.70 4.71
C LEU A 39 6.61 12.25 4.95
N SER A 40 6.92 11.61 6.08
CA SER A 40 8.28 11.09 6.31
C SER A 40 8.66 9.98 5.32
N GLY A 41 7.72 9.12 4.95
CA GLY A 41 7.97 8.07 3.97
C GLY A 41 8.12 8.58 2.52
N PHE A 42 7.73 9.84 2.24
CA PHE A 42 8.03 10.49 0.97
C PHE A 42 9.52 10.84 0.83
N PHE A 43 10.17 11.20 1.93
CA PHE A 43 11.58 11.58 1.93
C PHE A 43 12.53 10.40 1.77
N GLU A 44 12.13 9.21 2.21
CA GLU A 44 12.95 7.99 2.13
C GLU A 44 13.39 7.68 0.68
N PRO A 45 12.48 7.60 -0.32
CA PRO A 45 12.82 7.50 -1.74
C PRO A 45 13.82 8.55 -2.24
N ILE A 46 13.62 9.80 -1.84
CA ILE A 46 14.45 10.92 -2.27
C ILE A 46 15.86 10.74 -1.73
N PHE A 47 16.00 10.45 -0.44
CA PHE A 47 17.30 10.25 0.18
C PHE A 47 18.02 9.04 -0.39
N TYR A 48 17.30 7.94 -0.67
CA TYR A 48 17.93 6.78 -1.28
C TYR A 48 18.41 7.05 -2.72
N LEU A 49 17.57 7.62 -3.58
CA LEU A 49 17.97 7.95 -4.96
C LEU A 49 19.09 8.99 -4.98
N PHE A 50 19.05 9.96 -4.08
CA PHE A 50 20.12 10.95 -3.94
C PHE A 50 21.42 10.31 -3.45
N ALA A 51 21.36 9.46 -2.42
CA ALA A 51 22.54 8.77 -1.89
C ALA A 51 23.15 7.82 -2.92
N ILE A 52 22.32 7.12 -3.70
CA ILE A 52 22.78 6.23 -4.76
C ILE A 52 23.32 7.02 -5.95
N GLY A 53 22.60 8.03 -6.44
CA GLY A 53 23.00 8.80 -7.61
C GLY A 53 24.24 9.65 -7.36
N VAL A 54 24.29 10.39 -6.25
CA VAL A 54 25.45 11.23 -5.91
C VAL A 54 26.58 10.42 -5.28
N GLY A 55 26.26 9.44 -4.45
CA GLY A 55 27.27 8.67 -3.72
C GLY A 55 27.89 7.56 -4.56
N ILE A 56 27.08 6.61 -5.05
CA ILE A 56 27.57 5.44 -5.81
C ILE A 56 27.67 5.75 -7.30
N GLY A 57 26.74 6.53 -7.87
CA GLY A 57 26.74 6.92 -9.28
C GLY A 57 28.04 7.63 -9.67
N GLY A 58 28.54 8.52 -8.82
CA GLY A 58 29.86 9.16 -9.03
C GLY A 58 31.08 8.25 -8.88
N LEU A 59 30.91 7.01 -8.39
CA LEU A 59 31.95 5.98 -8.42
C LEU A 59 31.86 5.10 -9.68
N ILE A 60 30.71 5.11 -10.35
CA ILE A 60 30.41 4.31 -11.54
C ILE A 60 30.24 5.28 -12.74
N ASP A 61 31.26 6.12 -12.97
CA ASP A 61 31.26 7.12 -14.06
C ASP A 61 31.12 6.51 -15.46
N ALA A 62 31.49 5.22 -15.61
CA ALA A 62 31.35 4.49 -16.87
C ALA A 62 29.90 4.00 -17.14
N GLY A 63 28.97 4.20 -16.20
CA GLY A 63 27.63 3.63 -16.25
C GLY A 63 27.62 2.11 -16.14
N VAL A 64 26.44 1.51 -16.34
CA VAL A 64 26.26 0.05 -16.35
C VAL A 64 25.87 -0.41 -17.75
N GLU A 65 26.53 -1.45 -18.24
CA GLU A 65 26.10 -2.12 -19.47
C GLU A 65 24.84 -2.94 -19.18
N PHE A 66 23.72 -2.53 -19.77
CA PHE A 66 22.45 -3.24 -19.69
C PHE A 66 21.86 -3.39 -21.09
N ALA A 67 21.55 -4.62 -21.49
CA ALA A 67 21.02 -4.94 -22.82
C ALA A 67 21.87 -4.39 -23.99
N GLY A 68 23.19 -4.26 -23.81
CA GLY A 68 24.12 -3.74 -24.82
C GLY A 68 24.16 -2.21 -24.93
N MET A 69 23.52 -1.49 -24.01
CA MET A 69 23.58 -0.03 -23.90
C MET A 69 24.16 0.37 -22.54
N THR A 70 24.93 1.46 -22.51
CA THR A 70 25.40 2.06 -21.25
C THR A 70 24.28 2.91 -20.67
N VAL A 71 23.79 2.53 -19.49
CA VAL A 71 22.72 3.23 -18.77
C VAL A 71 23.29 3.81 -17.48
N ASP A 72 22.78 4.97 -17.06
CA ASP A 72 23.15 5.54 -15.77
C ASP A 72 22.79 4.56 -14.63
N TYR A 73 23.68 4.43 -13.64
CA TYR A 73 23.47 3.51 -12.53
C TYR A 73 22.17 3.81 -11.77
N THR A 74 21.84 5.10 -11.63
CA THR A 74 20.62 5.53 -10.95
C THR A 74 19.37 5.12 -11.72
N ALA A 75 19.39 5.25 -13.05
CA ALA A 75 18.30 4.82 -13.93
C ALA A 75 18.12 3.29 -13.94
N TYR A 76 19.22 2.53 -13.79
CA TYR A 76 19.18 1.08 -13.66
C TYR A 76 18.57 0.61 -12.33
N VAL A 77 18.87 1.29 -11.22
CA VAL A 77 18.43 0.89 -9.88
C VAL A 77 17.02 1.39 -9.53
N ALA A 78 16.60 2.55 -10.05
CA ALA A 78 15.34 3.19 -9.69
C ALA A 78 14.08 2.30 -9.84
N PRO A 79 13.90 1.48 -10.90
CA PRO A 79 12.75 0.58 -11.02
C PRO A 79 12.67 -0.48 -9.91
N ALA A 80 13.83 -1.02 -9.48
CA ALA A 80 13.88 -1.99 -8.40
C ALA A 80 13.50 -1.33 -7.06
N MET A 81 13.94 -0.09 -6.85
CA MET A 81 13.58 0.68 -5.66
C MET A 81 12.10 1.07 -5.63
N LEU A 82 11.53 1.42 -6.79
CA LEU A 82 10.09 1.66 -6.93
C LEU A 82 9.30 0.41 -6.53
N ALA A 83 9.70 -0.77 -7.01
CA ALA A 83 9.09 -2.04 -6.62
C ALA A 83 9.22 -2.32 -5.10
N ALA A 84 10.40 -2.07 -4.52
CA ALA A 84 10.62 -2.24 -3.09
C ALA A 84 9.75 -1.28 -2.24
N SER A 85 9.54 -0.04 -2.71
CA SER A 85 8.67 0.93 -2.04
C SER A 85 7.21 0.47 -2.01
N ALA A 86 6.72 -0.12 -3.10
CA ALA A 86 5.37 -0.69 -3.20
C ALA A 86 5.19 -1.85 -2.22
N MET A 87 6.18 -2.75 -2.16
CA MET A 87 6.23 -3.86 -1.22
C MET A 87 6.21 -3.36 0.23
N ASN A 88 7.11 -2.44 0.58
CA ASN A 88 7.21 -1.90 1.94
C ASN A 88 5.90 -1.25 2.39
N GLY A 89 5.27 -0.44 1.54
CA GLY A 89 3.96 0.16 1.84
C GLY A 89 2.88 -0.87 2.18
N ALA A 90 2.87 -2.02 1.48
CA ALA A 90 1.93 -3.11 1.72
C ALA A 90 2.26 -3.90 3.00
N VAL A 91 3.54 -4.18 3.26
CA VAL A 91 4.01 -4.89 4.46
C VAL A 91 3.74 -4.06 5.71
N TYR A 92 4.03 -2.76 5.70
CA TYR A 92 3.76 -1.87 6.83
C TYR A 92 2.26 -1.79 7.19
N GLU A 93 1.36 -1.82 6.20
CA GLU A 93 -0.07 -1.91 6.52
C GLU A 93 -0.48 -3.28 7.05
N SER A 94 0.18 -4.36 6.62
CA SER A 94 -0.08 -5.70 7.17
C SER A 94 0.28 -5.78 8.66
N THR A 95 1.36 -5.13 9.09
CA THR A 95 1.68 -4.95 10.52
C THR A 95 0.59 -4.17 11.26
N ASN A 96 0.00 -3.16 10.63
CA ASN A 96 -1.12 -2.40 11.20
C ASN A 96 -2.39 -3.27 11.31
N ILE A 97 -2.65 -4.14 10.33
CA ILE A 97 -3.73 -5.13 10.38
C ILE A 97 -3.53 -6.08 11.56
N PHE A 98 -2.31 -6.57 11.78
CA PHE A 98 -1.98 -7.39 12.95
C PHE A 98 -2.33 -6.67 14.26
N PHE A 99 -1.99 -5.37 14.37
CA PHE A 99 -2.36 -4.57 15.53
C PHE A 99 -3.88 -4.46 15.71
N LYS A 100 -4.62 -4.12 14.65
CA LYS A 100 -6.10 -4.01 14.65
C LYS A 100 -6.77 -5.33 15.03
N LEU A 101 -6.20 -6.47 14.61
CA LEU A 101 -6.68 -7.81 14.90
C LEU A 101 -6.42 -8.23 16.35
N LYS A 102 -5.18 -8.09 16.83
CA LYS A 102 -4.76 -8.71 18.10
C LYS A 102 -4.91 -7.79 19.32
N TYR A 103 -4.56 -6.52 19.16
CA TYR A 103 -4.46 -5.58 20.29
C TYR A 103 -5.62 -4.59 20.29
N GLY A 104 -5.87 -3.96 19.15
CA GLY A 104 -6.95 -2.99 18.99
C GLY A 104 -8.34 -3.60 18.98
N LYS A 105 -8.45 -4.94 18.87
CA LYS A 105 -9.71 -5.73 18.77
C LYS A 105 -10.77 -5.07 17.90
N THR A 106 -10.32 -4.40 16.84
CA THR A 106 -11.20 -3.54 16.06
C THR A 106 -12.12 -4.38 15.20
N TYR A 107 -11.63 -5.54 14.74
CA TYR A 107 -12.43 -6.48 13.96
C TYR A 107 -13.53 -7.15 14.79
N ASP A 108 -13.33 -7.38 16.10
CA ASP A 108 -14.39 -7.90 16.98
C ASP A 108 -15.60 -6.96 17.01
N GLY A 109 -15.36 -5.64 17.08
CA GLY A 109 -16.41 -4.63 17.02
C GLY A 109 -17.08 -4.52 15.64
N VAL A 110 -16.34 -4.72 14.56
CA VAL A 110 -16.88 -4.72 13.19
C VAL A 110 -17.75 -5.96 12.95
N LEU A 111 -17.31 -7.13 13.40
CA LEU A 111 -18.03 -8.40 13.28
C LEU A 111 -19.27 -8.49 14.17
N ALA A 112 -19.42 -7.59 15.15
CA ALA A 112 -20.67 -7.43 15.91
C ALA A 112 -21.80 -6.77 15.08
N THR A 113 -21.47 -6.23 13.90
CA THR A 113 -22.41 -5.68 12.92
C THR A 113 -22.66 -6.72 11.80
N PRO A 114 -23.66 -6.58 10.92
CA PRO A 114 -23.95 -7.58 9.88
C PRO A 114 -22.94 -7.59 8.72
N VAL A 115 -21.64 -7.42 8.99
CA VAL A 115 -20.55 -7.45 8.01
C VAL A 115 -19.87 -8.83 8.08
N GLU A 116 -19.63 -9.44 6.92
CA GLU A 116 -19.00 -10.75 6.85
C GLU A 116 -17.46 -10.64 6.91
N PRO A 117 -16.73 -11.67 7.40
CA PRO A 117 -15.27 -11.68 7.43
C PRO A 117 -14.61 -11.43 6.05
N ILE A 118 -15.26 -11.89 4.97
CA ILE A 118 -14.80 -11.67 3.60
C ILE A 118 -14.87 -10.21 3.17
N ASP A 119 -15.87 -9.46 3.65
CA ASP A 119 -15.98 -8.01 3.42
C ASP A 119 -14.88 -7.26 4.16
N VAL A 120 -14.50 -7.73 5.36
CA VAL A 120 -13.40 -7.14 6.14
C VAL A 120 -12.06 -7.39 5.46
N ALA A 121 -11.79 -8.64 5.05
CA ALA A 121 -10.56 -9.00 4.37
C ALA A 121 -10.38 -8.24 3.05
N SER A 122 -11.42 -8.16 2.22
CA SER A 122 -11.37 -7.40 0.96
C SER A 122 -11.20 -5.90 1.18
N GLY A 123 -11.83 -5.34 2.23
CA GLY A 123 -11.65 -3.93 2.62
C GLY A 123 -10.23 -3.60 3.09
N GLU A 124 -9.61 -4.46 3.91
CA GLU A 124 -8.23 -4.26 4.35
C GLU A 124 -7.22 -4.48 3.22
N ILE A 125 -7.39 -5.50 2.36
CA ILE A 125 -6.52 -5.69 1.19
C ILE A 125 -6.62 -4.50 0.23
N GLY A 126 -7.84 -3.99 -0.01
CA GLY A 126 -8.05 -2.79 -0.79
C GLY A 126 -7.39 -1.55 -0.18
N TRP A 127 -7.38 -1.45 1.15
CA TRP A 127 -6.70 -0.37 1.86
C TRP A 127 -5.16 -0.48 1.80
N THR A 128 -4.63 -1.69 1.99
CA THR A 128 -3.21 -2.02 1.82
C THR A 128 -2.72 -1.66 0.42
N LEU A 129 -3.51 -1.99 -0.61
CA LEU A 129 -3.29 -1.60 -1.99
C LEU A 129 -3.26 -0.09 -2.19
N ALA A 130 -4.27 0.62 -1.66
CA ALA A 130 -4.35 2.08 -1.80
C ALA A 130 -3.12 2.74 -1.17
N ARG A 131 -2.69 2.30 0.01
CA ARG A 131 -1.50 2.83 0.67
C ARG A 131 -0.22 2.51 -0.10
N GLY A 132 -0.02 1.26 -0.55
CA GLY A 132 1.13 0.88 -1.37
C GLY A 132 1.19 1.67 -2.69
N ALA A 133 0.04 1.91 -3.31
CA ALA A 133 -0.07 2.74 -4.51
C ALA A 133 0.30 4.21 -4.25
N MET A 134 -0.07 4.77 -3.09
CA MET A 134 0.33 6.13 -2.71
C MET A 134 1.85 6.26 -2.57
N TYR A 135 2.52 5.31 -1.91
CA TYR A 135 3.99 5.30 -1.80
C TYR A 135 4.67 5.15 -3.17
N SER A 136 4.14 4.27 -4.01
CA SER A 136 4.67 4.04 -5.36
C SER A 136 4.47 5.27 -6.26
N ALA A 137 3.33 5.95 -6.15
CA ALA A 137 3.06 7.20 -6.86
C ALA A 137 4.01 8.31 -6.44
N ALA A 138 4.23 8.46 -5.14
CA ALA A 138 5.22 9.39 -4.58
C ALA A 138 6.63 9.13 -5.14
N PHE A 139 7.09 7.87 -5.10
CA PHE A 139 8.38 7.47 -5.64
C PHE A 139 8.47 7.76 -7.15
N MET A 140 7.42 7.43 -7.91
CA MET A 140 7.37 7.68 -9.35
C MET A 140 7.41 9.18 -9.69
N ILE A 141 6.79 10.04 -8.89
CA ILE A 141 6.90 11.50 -9.05
C ILE A 141 8.35 11.95 -8.84
N VAL A 142 9.04 11.44 -7.81
CA VAL A 142 10.45 11.77 -7.56
C VAL A 142 11.32 11.30 -8.72
N MET A 143 11.13 10.07 -9.21
CA MET A 143 11.82 9.56 -10.40
C MET A 143 11.60 10.44 -11.63
N ALA A 144 10.36 10.88 -11.85
CA ALA A 144 10.01 11.75 -12.97
C ALA A 144 10.71 13.11 -12.86
N VAL A 145 10.72 13.73 -11.67
CA VAL A 145 11.40 15.01 -11.41
C VAL A 145 12.91 14.90 -11.60
N MET A 146 13.50 13.76 -11.23
CA MET A 146 14.93 13.49 -11.43
C MET A 146 15.28 13.11 -12.87
N GLY A 147 14.31 13.01 -13.78
CA GLY A 147 14.55 12.66 -15.18
C GLY A 147 14.89 11.18 -15.43
N LEU A 148 14.60 10.30 -14.47
CA LEU A 148 14.92 8.86 -14.55
C LEU A 148 13.93 8.06 -15.42
N ILE A 149 12.86 8.70 -15.90
CA ILE A 149 11.85 8.07 -16.77
C ILE A 149 12.15 8.45 -18.22
N GLU A 150 12.94 7.63 -18.89
CA GLU A 150 13.39 7.88 -20.27
C GLU A 150 12.34 7.54 -21.34
N SER A 151 11.42 6.61 -21.03
CA SER A 151 10.41 6.11 -21.96
C SER A 151 8.98 6.42 -21.49
N PRO A 152 8.05 6.80 -22.40
CA PRO A 152 6.63 6.90 -22.09
C PRO A 152 6.02 5.60 -21.53
N LEU A 153 6.64 4.45 -21.84
CA LEU A 153 6.26 3.16 -21.26
C LEU A 153 6.50 3.08 -19.74
N GLY A 154 7.27 4.00 -19.15
CA GLY A 154 7.48 4.09 -17.71
C GLY A 154 6.19 4.26 -16.90
N ILE A 155 5.11 4.78 -17.51
CA ILE A 155 3.77 4.83 -16.88
C ILE A 155 3.24 3.43 -16.53
N LEU A 156 3.60 2.39 -17.29
CA LEU A 156 3.23 1.00 -17.00
C LEU A 156 3.89 0.46 -15.72
N ALA A 157 4.93 1.12 -15.20
CA ALA A 157 5.48 0.75 -13.90
C ALA A 157 4.46 0.97 -12.77
N PHE A 158 3.50 1.89 -12.93
CA PHE A 158 2.49 2.14 -11.89
C PHE A 158 1.54 0.94 -11.69
N PRO A 159 0.85 0.41 -12.72
CA PRO A 159 0.05 -0.81 -12.55
C PRO A 159 0.90 -2.01 -12.11
N ALA A 160 2.18 -2.09 -12.52
CA ALA A 160 3.08 -3.14 -12.02
C ALA A 160 3.30 -3.02 -10.49
N THR A 161 3.50 -1.81 -9.97
CA THR A 161 3.61 -1.60 -8.51
C THR A 161 2.34 -1.94 -7.75
N ILE A 162 1.16 -1.74 -8.35
CA ILE A 162 -0.11 -2.17 -7.75
C ILE A 162 -0.18 -3.69 -7.65
N LEU A 163 0.27 -4.42 -8.68
CA LEU A 163 0.33 -5.89 -8.65
C LEU A 163 1.32 -6.40 -7.60
N ILE A 164 2.46 -5.74 -7.45
CA ILE A 164 3.44 -6.05 -6.39
C ILE A 164 2.79 -5.82 -5.03
N GLY A 165 2.19 -4.64 -4.81
CA GLY A 165 1.46 -4.33 -3.58
C GLY A 165 0.34 -5.32 -3.28
N PHE A 166 -0.38 -5.79 -4.30
CA PHE A 166 -1.40 -6.83 -4.15
C PHE A 166 -0.79 -8.15 -3.67
N ALA A 167 0.25 -8.64 -4.35
CA ALA A 167 0.87 -9.93 -4.06
C ALA A 167 1.45 -9.95 -2.64
N PHE A 168 2.27 -8.94 -2.29
CA PHE A 168 2.86 -8.85 -0.97
C PHE A 168 1.83 -8.53 0.11
N GLY A 169 0.88 -7.64 -0.16
CA GLY A 169 -0.19 -7.29 0.77
C GLY A 169 -1.09 -8.48 1.10
N ALA A 170 -1.47 -9.28 0.10
CA ALA A 170 -2.30 -10.48 0.30
C ALA A 170 -1.56 -11.54 1.13
N VAL A 171 -0.29 -11.82 0.79
CA VAL A 171 0.54 -12.81 1.52
C VAL A 171 0.82 -12.35 2.95
N ALA A 172 1.21 -11.09 3.14
CA ALA A 172 1.51 -10.55 4.46
C ALA A 172 0.24 -10.49 5.34
N THR A 173 -0.89 -10.04 4.79
CA THR A 173 -2.18 -10.06 5.51
C THR A 173 -2.55 -11.50 5.90
N ALA A 174 -2.42 -12.47 4.99
CA ALA A 174 -2.65 -13.88 5.32
C ALA A 174 -1.72 -14.35 6.44
N GLY A 175 -0.42 -14.05 6.37
CA GLY A 175 0.56 -14.36 7.41
C GLY A 175 0.18 -13.78 8.78
N THR A 176 -0.29 -12.53 8.81
CA THR A 176 -0.69 -11.86 10.07
C THR A 176 -1.85 -12.53 10.79
N THR A 177 -2.69 -13.31 10.09
CA THR A 177 -3.76 -14.08 10.72
C THR A 177 -3.25 -15.28 11.53
N TYR A 178 -2.06 -15.80 11.20
CA TYR A 178 -1.43 -16.92 11.92
C TYR A 178 -0.51 -16.46 13.06
N MET A 179 -0.09 -15.19 13.04
CA MET A 179 0.81 -14.61 14.04
C MET A 179 0.15 -14.50 15.41
N ARG A 180 0.90 -14.78 16.48
CA ARG A 180 0.41 -14.74 17.86
C ARG A 180 1.04 -13.64 18.67
N THR A 181 2.30 -13.34 18.41
CA THR A 181 3.08 -12.32 19.14
C THR A 181 3.91 -11.48 18.18
N TRP A 182 4.40 -10.33 18.66
CA TRP A 182 5.32 -9.48 17.88
C TRP A 182 6.63 -10.15 17.48
N GLN A 183 7.00 -11.26 18.14
CA GLN A 183 8.22 -12.01 17.82
C GLN A 183 8.08 -12.85 16.55
N ASP A 184 6.84 -13.03 16.05
CA ASP A 184 6.58 -13.78 14.82
C ASP A 184 6.76 -12.92 13.56
N LEU A 185 7.03 -11.61 13.72
CA LEU A 185 7.00 -10.53 12.71
C LEU A 185 8.37 -10.20 12.12
#